data_AF-A0A7J9J5U5-F1
#
_entry.id   AF-A0A7J9J5U5-F1
#
_cell.length_a   1.000
_cell.length_b   1.000
_cell.length_c   1.000
_cell.angle_alpha   90.00
_cell.angle_beta   90.00
_cell.angle_gamma   90.00
#
_symmetry.space_group_name_H-M   'P 1'
#
loop_
_entity.id
_entity.type
_entity.pdbx_description
1 polymer ?
#
loop_
_entity_poly.entity_id
_entity_poly.type
_entity_poly.pdbx_seq_one_letter_code
_entity_poly.pdbx_strand_id
1 'polypeptide(L)'
;FSFFKPSRPKTPPEVAKAIKDSLNALDTKTVAEVKALEKAMEEVEKNFVTMRCMLSGDGEVEPNVEQVSQLALEISKEDVISLVVHKLPILGWEARKDLVHCWSILLKQQVDSKYCCVEYIEKHLELLDFLVVCYDNKEIALNCGNMLRECIKFPSLAQ
;
A
#
# COMPACT_ATOMS: atom_id res chain seq x y z
N PHE A 1 -29.68 11.68 2.99
CA PHE A 1 -29.89 10.56 3.93
C PHE A 1 -28.80 9.52 3.67
N SER A 2 -27.74 9.53 4.47
CA SER A 2 -26.61 8.59 4.33
C SER A 2 -26.95 7.31 5.11
N PHE A 3 -27.27 6.23 4.40
CA PHE A 3 -27.53 4.91 4.98
C PHE A 3 -26.25 4.07 4.97
N PHE A 4 -25.20 4.54 5.62
CA PHE A 4 -24.06 3.69 5.95
C PHE A 4 -24.20 3.29 7.42
N LYS A 5 -24.61 2.04 7.65
CA LYS A 5 -24.38 1.41 8.96
C LYS A 5 -22.87 1.50 9.24
N PRO A 6 -22.42 1.99 10.41
CA PRO A 6 -21.01 1.97 10.74
C PRO A 6 -20.56 0.52 10.73
N SER A 7 -19.81 0.13 9.70
CA SER A 7 -19.10 -1.14 9.71
C SER A 7 -18.16 -1.12 10.91
N ARG A 8 -18.07 -2.22 11.64
CA ARG A 8 -17.10 -2.39 12.72
C ARG A 8 -15.73 -1.88 12.23
N PRO A 9 -15.01 -1.04 13.01
CA PRO A 9 -13.68 -0.60 12.64
C PRO A 9 -12.78 -1.82 12.39
N LYS A 10 -12.14 -1.87 11.22
CA LYS A 10 -11.19 -2.95 10.90
C LYS A 10 -9.97 -2.83 11.80
N THR A 11 -9.48 -3.96 12.28
CA THR A 11 -8.19 -4.05 12.98
C THR A 11 -7.03 -4.04 11.97
N PRO A 12 -5.79 -3.70 12.40
CA PRO A 12 -4.64 -3.70 11.49
C PRO A 12 -4.42 -5.02 10.73
N PRO A 13 -4.52 -6.21 11.36
CA PRO A 13 -4.41 -7.48 10.62
C PRO A 13 -5.53 -7.68 9.59
N GLU A 14 -6.76 -7.26 9.89
CA GLU A 14 -7.88 -7.34 8.95
C GLU A 14 -7.69 -6.39 7.75
N VAL A 15 -7.09 -5.21 7.97
CA VAL A 15 -6.75 -4.28 6.89
C VAL A 15 -5.66 -4.86 5.99
N ALA A 16 -4.55 -5.34 6.56
CA ALA A 16 -3.46 -5.95 5.79
C ALA A 16 -3.95 -7.13 4.94
N LYS A 17 -4.76 -8.01 5.54
CA LYS A 17 -5.37 -9.15 4.84
C LYS A 17 -6.32 -8.71 3.73
N ALA A 18 -7.19 -7.72 3.99
CA ALA A 18 -8.13 -7.23 2.97
C ALA A 18 -7.40 -6.62 1.76
N ILE A 19 -6.28 -5.93 1.99
CA ILE A 19 -5.44 -5.39 0.91
C ILE A 19 -4.82 -6.53 0.10
N LYS A 20 -4.20 -7.51 0.77
CA LYS A 20 -3.63 -8.69 0.12
C LYS A 20 -4.65 -9.41 -0.76
N ASP A 21 -5.82 -9.70 -0.19
CA ASP A 21 -6.88 -10.45 -0.88
C ASP A 21 -7.40 -9.68 -2.10
N SER A 22 -7.59 -8.36 -1.96
CA SER A 22 -8.06 -7.51 -3.08
C SER A 22 -7.01 -7.34 -4.19
N LEU A 23 -5.71 -7.21 -3.85
CA LEU A 23 -4.63 -7.14 -4.83
C LEU A 23 -4.45 -8.47 -5.59
N ASN A 24 -4.52 -9.60 -4.89
CA ASN A 24 -4.46 -10.92 -5.52
C ASN A 24 -5.68 -11.20 -6.40
N ALA A 25 -6.85 -10.66 -6.03
CA ALA A 25 -8.04 -10.80 -6.86
C ALA A 25 -7.86 -10.17 -8.25
N LEU A 26 -7.03 -9.12 -8.40
CA LEU A 26 -6.73 -8.52 -9.70
C LEU A 26 -6.13 -9.52 -10.69
N ASP A 27 -5.30 -10.47 -10.24
CA ASP A 27 -4.68 -11.48 -11.12
C ASP A 27 -5.66 -12.52 -11.65
N THR A 28 -6.74 -12.74 -10.90
CA THR A 28 -7.79 -13.70 -11.29
C THR A 28 -8.75 -13.13 -12.33
N LYS A 29 -8.70 -11.82 -12.58
CA LYS A 29 -9.61 -11.12 -13.49
C LYS A 29 -8.90 -10.78 -14.79
N THR A 30 -9.52 -11.17 -15.89
CA THR A 30 -9.01 -10.86 -17.23
C THR A 30 -9.67 -9.59 -17.75
N VAL A 31 -9.01 -8.93 -18.71
CA VAL A 31 -9.56 -7.76 -19.43
C VAL A 31 -10.88 -8.08 -20.14
N ALA A 32 -11.13 -9.36 -20.47
CA ALA A 32 -12.40 -9.79 -21.06
C ALA A 32 -13.58 -9.71 -20.09
N GLU A 33 -13.33 -9.74 -18.77
CA GLU A 33 -14.34 -9.58 -17.72
C GLU A 33 -14.33 -8.15 -17.14
N VAL A 34 -14.45 -7.13 -18.02
CA VAL A 34 -14.33 -5.70 -17.68
C VAL A 34 -15.06 -5.33 -16.38
N LYS A 35 -16.34 -5.71 -16.23
CA LYS A 35 -17.14 -5.40 -15.04
C LYS A 35 -16.62 -6.06 -13.75
N ALA A 36 -16.03 -7.25 -13.85
CA ALA A 36 -15.44 -7.93 -12.70
C ALA A 36 -14.10 -7.29 -12.30
N LEU A 37 -13.31 -6.86 -13.30
CA LEU A 37 -12.07 -6.12 -13.10
C LEU A 37 -12.34 -4.75 -12.47
N GLU A 38 -13.30 -3.98 -12.98
CA GLU A 38 -13.73 -2.70 -12.41
C GLU A 38 -14.10 -2.84 -10.93
N LYS A 39 -14.93 -3.83 -10.60
CA LYS A 39 -15.32 -4.10 -9.21
C LYS A 39 -14.13 -4.49 -8.32
N ALA A 40 -13.17 -5.23 -8.87
CA ALA A 40 -11.96 -5.59 -8.13
C ALA A 40 -11.07 -4.36 -7.87
N MET A 41 -10.94 -3.46 -8.86
CA MET A 41 -10.23 -2.19 -8.71
C MET A 41 -10.89 -1.27 -7.67
N GLU A 42 -12.22 -1.15 -7.69
CA GLU A 42 -12.98 -0.40 -6.67
C GLU A 42 -12.72 -0.92 -5.25
N GLU A 43 -12.65 -2.25 -5.07
CA GLU A 43 -12.37 -2.84 -3.77
C GLU A 43 -10.93 -2.59 -3.31
N VAL A 44 -9.95 -2.59 -4.22
CA VAL A 44 -8.57 -2.19 -3.91
C VAL A 44 -8.52 -0.74 -3.45
N GLU A 45 -9.15 0.17 -4.19
CA GLU A 45 -9.19 1.60 -3.85
C GLU A 45 -9.82 1.83 -2.47
N LYS A 46 -10.96 1.17 -2.18
CA LYS A 46 -11.60 1.25 -0.87
C LYS A 46 -10.71 0.75 0.27
N ASN A 47 -9.95 -0.33 0.05
CA ASN A 47 -9.03 -0.85 1.05
C ASN A 47 -7.81 0.07 1.24
N PHE A 48 -7.34 0.73 0.19
CA PHE A 48 -6.28 1.74 0.28
C PHE A 48 -6.75 3.00 1.02
N VAL A 49 -7.97 3.46 0.79
CA VAL A 49 -8.59 4.54 1.59
C VAL A 49 -8.66 4.14 3.06
N THR A 50 -9.07 2.90 3.36
CA THR A 50 -9.12 2.39 4.73
C THR A 50 -7.74 2.39 5.39
N MET A 51 -6.71 1.92 4.67
CA MET A 51 -5.32 1.97 5.11
C MET A 51 -4.85 3.40 5.36
N ARG A 52 -5.11 4.32 4.44
CA ARG A 52 -4.75 5.73 4.56
C ARG A 52 -5.37 6.36 5.81
N CYS A 53 -6.66 6.13 6.05
CA CYS A 53 -7.35 6.62 7.24
C CYS A 53 -6.75 6.04 8.53
N MET A 54 -6.37 4.76 8.56
CA MET A 54 -5.68 4.17 9.71
C MET A 54 -4.28 4.78 9.93
N LEU A 55 -3.57 5.11 8.85
CA LEU A 55 -2.20 5.65 8.89
C LEU A 55 -2.13 7.16 9.20
N SER A 56 -3.12 7.94 8.75
CA SER A 56 -3.07 9.41 8.76
C SER A 56 -4.24 10.08 9.48
N GLY A 57 -5.25 9.32 9.90
CA GLY A 57 -6.52 9.87 10.32
C GLY A 57 -7.41 10.28 9.14
N ASP A 58 -8.62 10.73 9.45
CA ASP A 58 -9.61 11.21 8.47
C ASP A 58 -10.06 12.67 8.72
N GLY A 59 -9.35 13.39 9.59
CA GLY A 59 -9.64 14.78 9.99
C GLY A 59 -10.54 14.89 11.22
N GLU A 60 -11.32 13.85 11.53
CA GLU A 60 -12.14 13.75 12.74
C GLU A 60 -11.47 12.84 13.78
N VAL A 61 -10.82 11.77 13.30
CA VAL A 61 -10.12 10.78 14.13
C VAL A 61 -8.62 10.85 13.83
N GLU A 62 -7.83 11.13 14.86
CA GLU A 62 -6.37 11.07 14.82
C GLU A 62 -5.88 9.61 14.71
N PRO A 63 -4.77 9.34 14.00
CA PRO A 63 -4.23 7.98 13.87
C PRO A 63 -3.71 7.47 15.22
N ASN A 64 -4.09 6.23 15.56
CA ASN A 64 -3.58 5.58 16.76
C ASN A 64 -2.20 4.97 16.49
N VAL A 65 -1.18 5.43 17.22
CA VAL A 65 0.22 5.03 17.03
C VAL A 65 0.42 3.50 17.11
N GLU A 66 -0.24 2.82 18.06
CA GLU A 66 -0.14 1.37 18.21
C GLU A 66 -0.75 0.63 17.00
N GLN A 67 -1.90 1.10 16.50
CA GLN A 67 -2.51 0.54 15.30
C GLN A 67 -1.67 0.76 14.06
N VAL A 68 -1.04 1.94 13.93
CA VAL A 68 -0.13 2.28 12.83
C VAL A 68 1.10 1.35 12.84
N SER A 69 1.75 1.21 13.99
CA SER A 69 2.89 0.29 14.17
C SER A 69 2.50 -1.16 13.88
N GLN A 70 1.35 -1.61 14.39
CA GLN A 70 0.86 -2.96 14.12
C GLN A 70 0.54 -3.17 12.64
N LEU A 71 -0.01 -2.17 11.96
CA LEU A 71 -0.30 -2.26 10.53
C LEU A 71 1.00 -2.44 9.73
N ALA A 72 2.06 -1.70 10.05
CA ALA A 72 3.35 -1.83 9.38
C ALA A 72 3.93 -3.25 9.51
N LEU A 73 3.78 -3.88 10.69
CA LEU A 73 4.17 -5.28 10.90
C LEU A 73 3.38 -6.23 10.01
N GLU A 74 2.05 -6.13 10.03
CA GLU A 74 1.20 -7.06 9.29
C GLU A 74 1.35 -6.89 7.78
N ILE A 75 1.52 -5.65 7.28
CA ILE A 75 1.81 -5.37 5.86
C ILE A 75 3.13 -6.03 5.42
N SER A 76 4.16 -5.99 6.26
CA SER A 76 5.44 -6.63 5.98
C SER A 76 5.34 -8.15 6.06
N LYS A 77 4.62 -8.68 7.07
CA LYS A 77 4.45 -10.12 7.30
C LYS A 77 3.58 -10.80 6.25
N GLU A 78 2.60 -10.10 5.69
CA GLU A 78 1.65 -10.63 4.70
C GLU A 78 2.13 -10.47 3.25
N ASP A 79 3.38 -10.01 3.02
CA ASP A 79 3.97 -9.72 1.70
C ASP A 79 3.23 -8.64 0.90
N VAL A 80 2.48 -7.77 1.60
CA VAL A 80 1.69 -6.72 0.94
C VAL A 80 2.62 -5.70 0.25
N ILE A 81 3.82 -5.47 0.78
CA ILE A 81 4.83 -4.58 0.19
C ILE A 81 5.17 -5.01 -1.25
N SER A 82 5.44 -6.29 -1.46
CA SER A 82 5.72 -6.83 -2.80
C SER A 82 4.51 -6.70 -3.73
N LEU A 83 3.31 -7.00 -3.22
CA LEU A 83 2.08 -6.89 -4.01
C LEU A 83 1.81 -5.46 -4.46
N VAL A 84 1.92 -4.46 -3.57
CA VAL A 84 1.64 -3.06 -3.95
C VAL A 84 2.62 -2.53 -4.99
N VAL A 85 3.90 -2.92 -4.92
CA VAL A 85 4.91 -2.55 -5.90
C VAL A 85 4.58 -3.18 -7.26
N HIS A 86 4.35 -4.49 -7.31
CA HIS A 86 4.05 -5.19 -8.56
C HIS A 86 2.72 -4.77 -9.20
N LYS A 87 1.71 -4.42 -8.40
CA LYS A 87 0.41 -3.97 -8.92
C LYS A 87 0.37 -2.50 -9.28
N LEU A 88 1.34 -1.69 -8.84
CA LEU A 88 1.37 -0.24 -9.11
C LEU A 88 1.01 0.16 -10.56
N PRO A 89 1.51 -0.53 -11.61
CA PRO A 89 1.21 -0.14 -12.99
C PRO A 89 -0.26 -0.28 -13.39
N ILE A 90 -1.01 -1.21 -12.79
CA ILE A 90 -2.41 -1.49 -13.17
C ILE A 90 -3.43 -0.72 -12.32
N LEU A 91 -3.00 -0.08 -11.23
CA LEU A 91 -3.89 0.64 -10.33
C LEU A 91 -4.41 1.94 -10.95
N GLY A 92 -5.62 2.36 -10.55
CA GLY A 92 -6.15 3.68 -10.91
C GLY A 92 -5.39 4.84 -10.26
N TRP A 93 -5.52 6.04 -10.82
CA TRP A 93 -4.81 7.24 -10.35
C TRP A 93 -5.01 7.53 -8.85
N GLU A 94 -6.25 7.46 -8.36
CA GLU A 94 -6.59 7.68 -6.95
C GLU A 94 -5.90 6.65 -6.04
N ALA A 95 -5.99 5.35 -6.39
CA ALA A 95 -5.32 4.29 -5.66
C ALA A 95 -3.79 4.47 -5.63
N ARG A 96 -3.16 4.90 -6.74
CA ARG A 96 -1.71 5.17 -6.77
C ARG A 96 -1.33 6.35 -5.87
N LYS A 97 -2.17 7.40 -5.78
CA LYS A 97 -1.95 8.56 -4.91
C LYS A 97 -1.99 8.14 -3.44
N ASP A 98 -3.02 7.39 -3.06
CA ASP A 98 -3.17 6.88 -1.69
C ASP A 98 -2.05 5.92 -1.31
N LEU A 99 -1.64 5.04 -2.24
CA LEU A 99 -0.53 4.14 -2.04
C LEU A 99 0.78 4.87 -1.76
N VAL A 100 1.13 5.88 -2.56
CA VAL A 100 2.37 6.66 -2.36
C VAL A 100 2.36 7.37 -1.01
N HIS A 101 1.20 7.90 -0.60
CA HIS A 101 1.04 8.53 0.71
C HIS A 101 1.25 7.51 1.84
N CYS A 102 0.57 6.36 1.78
CA CYS A 102 0.71 5.29 2.76
C CYS A 102 2.14 4.75 2.82
N TRP A 103 2.79 4.55 1.67
CA TRP A 103 4.19 4.14 1.56
C TRP A 103 5.13 5.04 2.36
N SER A 104 4.96 6.35 2.23
CA SER A 104 5.79 7.34 2.93
C SER A 104 5.67 7.28 4.46
N ILE A 105 4.53 6.82 4.97
CA ILE A 105 4.27 6.67 6.41
C ILE A 105 4.78 5.30 6.88
N LEU A 106 4.44 4.23 6.15
CA LEU A 106 4.81 2.85 6.46
C LEU A 106 6.32 2.66 6.57
N LEU A 107 7.10 3.23 5.64
CA LEU A 107 8.57 3.12 5.69
C LEU A 107 9.17 3.79 6.93
N LYS A 108 8.52 4.82 7.48
CA LYS A 108 9.00 5.55 8.66
C LYS A 108 8.58 4.89 9.98
N GLN A 109 7.69 3.89 9.95
CA GLN A 109 7.23 3.24 11.16
C GLN A 109 8.30 2.33 11.74
N GLN A 110 8.56 2.51 13.04
CA GLN A 110 9.40 1.63 13.81
C GLN A 110 8.55 0.73 14.71
N VAL A 111 8.93 -0.54 14.79
CA VAL A 111 8.48 -1.46 15.83
C VAL A 111 9.72 -2.06 16.48
N ASP A 112 9.80 -1.97 17.81
CA ASP A 112 10.97 -2.42 18.58
C ASP A 112 12.30 -1.86 18.05
N SER A 113 12.31 -0.57 17.69
CA SER A 113 13.45 0.17 17.10
C SER A 113 13.88 -0.32 15.71
N LYS A 114 13.04 -1.07 15.00
CA LYS A 114 13.30 -1.57 13.64
C LYS A 114 12.28 -1.04 12.64
N TYR A 115 12.75 -0.71 11.44
CA TYR A 115 11.89 -0.32 10.33
C TYR A 115 11.44 -1.56 9.56
N CYS A 116 10.34 -2.21 9.98
CA CYS A 116 9.93 -3.51 9.44
C CYS A 116 9.73 -3.50 7.92
N CYS A 117 9.15 -2.43 7.37
CA CYS A 117 8.97 -2.29 5.93
C CYS A 117 10.31 -2.11 5.20
N VAL A 118 11.31 -1.46 5.81
CA VAL A 118 12.65 -1.30 5.24
C VAL A 118 13.42 -2.62 5.30
N GLU A 119 13.41 -3.33 6.44
CA GLU A 119 14.00 -4.67 6.58
C GLU A 119 13.37 -5.67 5.59
N TYR A 120 12.09 -5.49 5.24
CA TYR A 120 11.45 -6.27 4.19
C TYR A 120 12.06 -5.97 2.82
N ILE A 121 12.19 -4.69 2.45
CA ILE A 121 12.76 -4.29 1.15
C ILE A 121 14.23 -4.68 1.02
N GLU A 122 15.01 -4.59 2.11
CA GLU A 122 16.42 -5.04 2.14
C GLU A 122 16.58 -6.51 1.75
N LYS A 123 15.56 -7.34 2.04
CA LYS A 123 15.53 -8.77 1.67
C LYS A 123 14.96 -9.02 0.26
N HIS A 124 14.39 -7.99 -0.36
CA HIS A 124 13.68 -8.04 -1.64
C HIS A 124 14.07 -6.82 -2.52
N LEU A 125 15.37 -6.63 -2.75
CA LEU A 125 15.90 -5.48 -3.48
C LEU A 125 15.41 -5.41 -4.93
N GLU A 126 14.97 -6.54 -5.50
CA GLU A 126 14.34 -6.61 -6.82
C GLU A 126 13.08 -5.72 -6.93
N LEU A 127 12.44 -5.39 -5.80
CA LEU A 127 11.32 -4.44 -5.77
C LEU A 127 11.76 -3.02 -6.14
N LEU A 128 12.98 -2.62 -5.76
CA LEU A 128 13.54 -1.33 -6.15
C LEU A 128 13.89 -1.32 -7.64
N ASP A 129 14.48 -2.40 -8.14
CA ASP A 129 14.75 -2.56 -9.58
C ASP A 129 13.46 -2.49 -10.39
N PHE A 130 12.37 -3.13 -9.92
CA PHE A 130 11.07 -3.06 -10.55
C PHE A 130 10.51 -1.62 -10.60
N LEU A 131 10.62 -0.86 -9.51
CA LEU A 131 10.21 0.54 -9.48
C LEU A 131 11.03 1.41 -10.43
N VAL A 132 12.33 1.13 -10.60
CA VAL A 132 13.19 1.80 -11.58
C VAL A 132 12.74 1.50 -13.00
N VAL A 133 12.47 0.22 -13.33
CA VAL A 133 11.94 -0.16 -14.65
C VAL A 133 10.57 0.50 -14.92
N CYS A 134 9.71 0.57 -13.90
CA CYS A 134 8.41 1.22 -14.02
C CYS A 134 8.51 2.74 -14.24
N TYR A 135 9.66 3.36 -13.96
CA TYR A 135 9.89 4.78 -14.20
C TYR A 135 9.81 5.15 -15.70
N ASP A 136 10.06 4.20 -16.59
CA ASP A 136 9.91 4.40 -18.05
C ASP A 136 8.45 4.55 -18.47
N ASN A 137 7.50 4.08 -17.66
CA ASN A 137 6.08 4.32 -17.86
C ASN A 137 5.69 5.72 -17.37
N LYS A 138 5.51 6.64 -18.31
CA LYS A 138 5.15 8.05 -18.07
C LYS A 138 3.94 8.24 -17.16
N GLU A 139 2.99 7.31 -17.16
CA GLU A 139 1.76 7.40 -16.36
C GLU A 139 2.02 7.22 -14.85
N ILE A 140 3.05 6.44 -14.49
CA ILE A 140 3.39 6.09 -13.10
C ILE A 140 4.78 6.57 -12.68
N ALA A 141 5.55 7.18 -13.57
CA ALA A 141 6.92 7.63 -13.32
C ALA A 141 7.02 8.52 -12.07
N LEU A 142 6.04 9.41 -11.87
CA LEU A 142 5.99 10.27 -10.69
C LEU A 142 5.76 9.47 -9.40
N ASN A 143 4.86 8.48 -9.43
CA ASN A 143 4.59 7.61 -8.28
C ASN A 143 5.81 6.75 -7.94
N CYS A 144 6.43 6.11 -8.93
CA CYS A 144 7.65 5.33 -8.77
C CYS A 144 8.78 6.18 -8.19
N GLY A 145 9.00 7.37 -8.77
CA GLY A 145 10.00 8.32 -8.27
C GLY A 145 9.76 8.76 -6.82
N ASN A 146 8.50 8.97 -6.43
CA ASN A 146 8.17 9.29 -5.04
C ASN A 146 8.47 8.12 -4.10
N MET A 147 8.08 6.90 -4.46
CA MET A 147 8.35 5.70 -3.65
C MET A 147 9.85 5.44 -3.50
N LEU A 148 10.62 5.55 -4.59
CA LEU A 148 12.08 5.42 -4.59
C LEU A 148 12.73 6.51 -3.74
N ARG A 149 12.27 7.77 -3.84
CA ARG A 149 12.78 8.87 -3.01
C ARG A 149 12.55 8.66 -1.52
N GLU A 150 11.50 7.96 -1.11
CA GLU A 150 11.33 7.58 0.29
C GLU A 150 12.29 6.46 0.71
N CYS A 151 12.60 5.52 -0.20
CA CYS A 151 13.55 4.43 0.08
C CYS A 151 14.99 4.94 0.27
N ILE A 152 15.47 5.84 -0.60
CA ILE A 152 16.86 6.35 -0.54
C ILE A 152 17.18 7.16 0.73
N LYS A 153 16.16 7.51 1.53
CA LYS A 153 16.37 8.15 2.85
C LYS A 153 16.98 7.18 3.87
N PHE A 154 16.92 5.88 3.60
CA PHE A 154 17.51 4.83 4.42
C PHE A 154 18.85 4.42 3.81
N PRO A 155 19.99 4.61 4.52
CA PRO A 155 21.31 4.29 3.99
C PRO A 155 21.48 2.83 3.53
N SER A 156 20.72 1.90 4.11
CA SER A 156 20.74 0.49 3.73
C SER A 156 20.07 0.21 2.38
N LEU A 157 19.15 1.06 1.93
CA LEU A 157 18.47 0.94 0.63
C LEU A 157 19.11 1.79 -0.47
N ALA A 158 20.10 2.61 -0.13
CA ALA A 158 20.76 3.55 -1.04
C ALA A 158 22.17 3.11 -1.46
N GLN A 159 22.43 1.80 -1.42
CA GLN A 159 23.75 1.20 -1.70
C GLN A 159 23.94 0.89 -3.18
#